data_AF-A0ABD3CET2-F1
#
_entry.id   AF-A0ABD3CET2-F1
#
_cell.length_a   1.000
_cell.length_b   1.000
_cell.length_c   1.000
_cell.angle_alpha   90.00
_cell.angle_beta   90.00
_cell.angle_gamma   90.00
#
_symmetry.space_group_name_H-M   'P 1'
#
loop_
_entity.id
_entity.type
_entity.pdbx_description
1 polymer ?
#
loop_
_entity_poly.entity_id
_entity_poly.type
_entity_poly.pdbx_seq_one_letter_code
_entity_poly.pdbx_strand_id
1 'polypeptide(L)' 'MPTVLSVTMAIGSHRLAQQGAIIKRMTAIEEMAGMDVLCSDKTGTLTLKKLTVDKNRIEV' A
#
# COMPACT_ATOMS: atom_id res chain seq x y z
N MET A 1 -16.49 -18.82 16.32
CA MET A 1 -15.45 -19.69 15.75
C MET A 1 -14.16 -18.88 15.52
N PRO A 2 -13.30 -18.71 16.53
CA PRO A 2 -12.09 -17.88 16.40
C PRO A 2 -11.07 -18.43 15.40
N THR A 3 -10.92 -19.75 15.34
CA THR A 3 -9.94 -20.44 14.49
C THR A 3 -10.15 -20.21 13.01
N VAL A 4 -11.40 -20.17 12.54
CA VAL A 4 -11.71 -19.94 11.12
C VAL A 4 -11.23 -18.57 10.68
N LEU A 5 -11.49 -17.53 11.49
CA LEU A 5 -11.06 -16.16 11.20
C LEU A 5 -9.53 -16.07 11.17
N SER A 6 -8.85 -16.65 12.15
CA SER A 6 -7.38 -16.65 12.23
C SER A 6 -6.73 -17.34 11.03
N VAL A 7 -7.24 -18.49 10.61
CA VAL A 7 -6.71 -19.23 9.45
C VAL A 7 -6.95 -18.44 8.16
N THR A 8 -8.15 -17.87 7.98
CA THR A 8 -8.46 -17.04 6.81
C THR A 8 -7.56 -15.82 6.72
N MET A 9 -7.35 -15.10 7.83
CA MET A 9 -6.42 -13.96 7.89
C MET A 9 -4.98 -14.37 7.60
N ALA A 10 -4.52 -15.52 8.11
CA ALA A 10 -3.18 -16.02 7.84
C ALA A 10 -2.96 -16.36 6.35
N ILE A 11 -3.94 -17.00 5.72
CA ILE A 11 -3.91 -17.27 4.28
C ILE A 11 -3.94 -15.97 3.47
N GLY A 12 -4.80 -15.03 3.85
CA GLY A 12 -4.89 -13.70 3.23
C GLY A 12 -3.57 -12.91 3.34
N SER A 13 -2.96 -12.93 4.52
CA SER A 13 -1.64 -12.33 4.78
C SER A 13 -0.56 -12.92 3.88
N HIS A 14 -0.51 -14.25 3.75
CA HIS A 14 0.44 -14.92 2.87
C HIS A 14 0.26 -14.51 1.39
N ARG A 15 -0.99 -14.40 0.92
CA ARG A 15 -1.30 -13.95 -0.44
C ARG A 15 -0.90 -12.49 -0.68
N LEU A 16 -1.16 -11.60 0.28
CA LEU A 16 -0.77 -10.19 0.19
C LEU A 16 0.76 -10.03 0.17
N ALA A 17 1.48 -10.84 0.93
CA ALA A 17 2.95 -10.85 0.90
C ALA A 17 3.50 -11.25 -0.48
N GLN A 18 2.87 -12.22 -1.15
CA GLN A 18 3.24 -12.58 -2.54
C GLN A 18 2.97 -11.46 -3.55
N GLN A 19 2.07 -10.51 -3.23
CA GLN A 19 1.78 -9.31 -4.01
C GLN A 19 2.67 -8.11 -3.62
N GLY A 20 3.64 -8.30 -2.71
CA GLY A 20 4.56 -7.26 -2.26
C GLY A 20 4.06 -6.44 -1.05
N ALA A 21 2.92 -6.80 -0.44
CA ALA A 21 2.38 -6.14 0.75
C ALA A 21 2.62 -6.99 2.01
N ILE A 22 3.55 -6.56 2.86
CA ILE A 22 3.88 -7.26 4.11
C ILE A 22 2.89 -6.87 5.21
N ILE A 23 2.11 -7.84 5.69
CA ILE A 23 1.14 -7.63 6.76
C ILE A 23 1.79 -7.81 8.14
N LYS A 24 1.99 -6.70 8.85
CA LYS A 24 2.57 -6.69 10.21
C LYS A 24 1.55 -7.02 11.31
N ARG A 25 0.27 -6.71 11.08
CA ARG A 25 -0.84 -6.95 12.02
C ARG A 25 -2.02 -7.53 11.26
N MET A 26 -2.61 -8.62 11.74
CA MET A 26 -3.74 -9.27 11.04
C MET A 26 -4.96 -8.36 10.92
N THR A 27 -5.18 -7.43 11.87
CA THR A 27 -6.27 -6.44 11.84
C THR A 27 -6.18 -5.51 10.63
N ALA A 28 -4.97 -5.27 10.09
CA ALA A 28 -4.78 -4.41 8.93
C ALA A 28 -5.51 -4.92 7.69
N ILE A 29 -5.79 -6.23 7.59
CA ILE A 29 -6.54 -6.81 6.47
C ILE A 29 -8.00 -6.32 6.49
N GLU A 30 -8.63 -6.29 7.67
CA GLU A 30 -10.01 -5.82 7.81
C GLU A 30 -10.09 -4.29 7.67
N GLU A 31 -9.15 -3.56 8.28
CA GLU A 31 -9.04 -2.11 8.16
C GLU A 31 -8.91 -1.67 6.68
N MET A 32 -8.08 -2.36 5.90
CA MET A 32 -7.90 -2.07 4.47
C MET A 32 -9.13 -2.47 3.64
N ALA A 33 -9.87 -3.51 4.02
CA ALA A 33 -11.08 -3.93 3.32
C ALA A 33 -12.23 -2.92 3.48
N GLY A 34 -12.27 -2.19 4.61
CA GLY A 34 -13.26 -1.15 4.90
C GLY A 34 -12.76 0.27 4.69
N MET A 35 -11.63 0.48 4.01
CA MET A 35 -11.04 1.81 3.86
C MET A 35 -11.77 2.66 2.83
N ASP A 36 -12.32 3.81 3.25
CA ASP A 36 -12.98 4.77 2.37
C ASP A 36 -12.03 5.83 1.77
N VAL A 37 -10.99 6.21 2.53
CA VAL A 37 -10.05 7.27 2.15
C VAL A 37 -8.61 6.80 2.34
N LEU A 38 -7.81 6.88 1.28
CA LEU A 38 -6.38 6.63 1.31
C LEU A 38 -5.60 7.95 1.24
N CYS A 39 -5.03 8.36 2.38
CA CYS A 39 -4.09 9.48 2.41
C CYS A 39 -2.70 9.01 1.96
N SER A 40 -2.42 9.16 0.66
CA SER A 40 -1.09 8.82 0.10
C SER A 40 -0.12 9.99 0.21
N ASP A 41 1.12 9.70 0.59
CA ASP A 41 2.20 10.68 0.44
C ASP A 41 2.53 10.92 -1.04
N LYS A 42 3.03 12.10 -1.38
CA LYS A 42 3.40 12.45 -2.76
C LYS A 42 4.77 11.90 -3.13
N THR A 43 5.77 12.06 -2.26
CA THR A 43 7.19 11.94 -2.65
C THR A 43 7.71 10.54 -2.32
N GLY A 44 7.83 9.69 -3.34
CA GLY A 44 8.25 8.30 -3.15
C GLY A 44 7.08 7.29 -3.07
N THR A 45 5.83 7.76 -3.07
CA THR A 45 4.64 6.91 -3.29
C THR A 45 4.00 7.25 -4.63
N LEU A 46 3.47 8.46 -4.82
CA LEU A 46 2.87 8.87 -6.11
C LEU A 46 3.91 9.22 -7.18
N THR A 47 5.07 9.72 -6.76
CA THR A 47 6.16 10.12 -7.67
C THR A 47 7.38 9.23 -7.47
N LEU A 48 8.15 9.03 -8.54
CA LEU A 48 9.39 8.23 -8.53
C LEU A 48 10.54 8.87 -7.74
N LYS A 49 10.30 10.00 -7.06
CA LYS A 49 11.34 10.81 -6.38
C LYS A 49 12.49 11.21 -7.32
N LYS A 50 12.20 11.32 -8.63
CA LYS A 50 13.12 11.77 -9.68
C LYS A 50 12.67 13.13 -10.18
N LEU A 51 13.43 14.16 -9.85
CA LEU A 51 13.18 15.50 -10.35
C LEU A 51 13.67 15.62 -11.80
N THR A 52 12.86 16.23 -12.65
CA THR A 52 13.22 16.52 -14.04
C THR A 52 12.98 18.00 -14.29
N VAL A 53 13.81 18.61 -15.13
CA VAL A 53 13.69 20.01 -15.51
C VAL A 53 13.26 20.07 -16.96
N ASP A 54 12.15 20.77 -17.20
CA ASP A 54 11.67 21.02 -18.55
C ASP A 54 12.49 22.14 -19.19
N LYS A 55 13.42 21.76 -20.08
CA LYS A 55 14.32 22.70 -20.76
C LYS A 55 13.59 23.67 -21.69
N ASN A 56 12.39 23.33 -22.16
CA ASN A 56 11.61 24.22 -23.03
C ASN A 56 10.92 25.35 -22.26
N ARG A 57 10.89 25.28 -20.93
CA ARG A 57 10.33 26.30 -20.04
C ARG A 57 11.40 27.10 -19.30
N ILE A 58 12.66 26.84 -19.62
CA ILE A 58 13.76 27.70 -19.21
C ILE A 58 13.87 28.79 -20.29
N GLU A 59 13.18 29.89 -20.09
CA GLU A 59 13.50 31.12 -20.83
C GLU A 59 14.90 31.56 -20.36
N VAL A 60 15.87 31.50 -21.27
CA VAL A 60 17.20 32.10 -21.10
C VAL A 60 17.19 33.45 -21.79
#